data_AF-A0A5E7XYP7-F1
#
_entry.id   AF-A0A5E7XYP7-F1
#
_cell.length_a   1.000
_cell.length_b   1.000
_cell.length_c   1.000
_cell.angle_alpha   90.00
_cell.angle_beta   90.00
_cell.angle_gamma   90.00
#
_symmetry.space_group_name_H-M   'P 1'
#
loop_
_entity.id
_entity.type
_entity.pdbx_description
1 polymer ?
#
loop_
_entity_poly.entity_id
_entity_poly.type
_entity_poly.pdbx_seq_one_letter_code
_entity_poly.pdbx_strand_id
1 'polypeptide(L)'
;MTGALKRKTSVTLDADALDSARELQINVSAVAEAALLKAIVEARNKKWQAENEAAFAAQAEWHERNGHPLADIIAAPGGPSWNS
;
A
#
# COMPACT_ATOMS: atom_id res chain seq x y z
N MET A 1 -1.51 -17.02 20.77
CA MET A 1 -1.27 -16.61 19.38
C MET A 1 -2.40 -17.17 18.53
N THR A 2 -3.40 -16.35 18.22
CA THR A 2 -4.54 -16.78 17.40
C THR A 2 -4.08 -16.85 15.94
N GLY A 3 -3.80 -18.05 15.45
CA GLY A 3 -3.55 -18.27 14.03
C GLY A 3 -4.76 -17.77 13.23
N ALA A 4 -4.51 -16.89 12.25
CA ALA A 4 -5.59 -16.38 11.41
C ALA A 4 -6.33 -17.55 10.76
N LEU A 5 -7.65 -17.60 10.97
CA LEU A 5 -8.52 -18.63 10.39
C LEU A 5 -8.50 -18.48 8.86
N LYS A 6 -7.79 -19.36 8.18
CA LYS A 6 -7.80 -19.43 6.71
C LYS A 6 -9.15 -19.98 6.23
N ARG A 7 -9.78 -19.30 5.28
CA ARG A 7 -11.01 -19.77 4.63
C ARG A 7 -10.67 -20.37 3.28
N LYS A 8 -11.16 -21.58 3.01
CA LYS A 8 -11.03 -22.20 1.68
C LYS A 8 -11.94 -21.44 0.70
N THR A 9 -11.37 -21.08 -0.45
CA THR A 9 -12.08 -20.45 -1.56
C THR A 9 -11.58 -21.08 -2.87
N SER A 10 -12.49 -21.39 -3.78
CA SER A 10 -12.17 -21.88 -5.12
C SER A 10 -12.08 -20.72 -6.10
N VAL A 11 -11.06 -20.72 -6.94
CA VAL A 11 -10.86 -19.76 -8.03
C VAL A 11 -10.56 -20.51 -9.32
N THR A 12 -10.93 -19.92 -10.46
CA THR A 12 -10.59 -20.45 -11.78
C THR A 12 -9.37 -19.70 -12.31
N LEU A 13 -8.35 -20.45 -12.71
CA LEU A 13 -7.11 -19.94 -13.28
C LEU A 13 -6.82 -20.68 -14.59
N ASP A 14 -5.89 -20.12 -15.36
CA ASP A 14 -5.41 -20.72 -16.60
C ASP A 14 -4.84 -22.12 -16.36
N ALA A 15 -5.20 -23.08 -17.22
CA ALA A 15 -4.83 -24.49 -17.05
C ALA A 15 -3.33 -24.71 -17.28
N ASP A 16 -2.76 -24.11 -18.33
CA ASP A 16 -1.34 -24.24 -18.66
C ASP A 16 -0.46 -23.62 -17.57
N ALA A 17 -0.91 -22.51 -16.98
CA ALA A 17 -0.24 -21.90 -15.83
C ALA A 17 -0.26 -22.80 -14.58
N LEU A 18 -1.37 -23.50 -14.31
CA LEU A 18 -1.48 -24.44 -13.18
C LEU A 18 -0.61 -25.69 -13.40
N ASP A 19 -0.57 -26.22 -14.62
CA ASP A 19 0.29 -27.34 -14.97
C ASP A 19 1.77 -26.96 -14.85
N SER A 20 2.16 -25.80 -15.37
CA SER A 20 3.51 -25.25 -15.22
C SER A 20 3.88 -25.03 -13.74
N ALA A 21 2.96 -24.50 -12.94
CA ALA A 21 3.19 -24.32 -11.50
C ALA A 21 3.39 -25.66 -10.79
N ARG A 22 2.66 -26.71 -11.19
CA ARG A 22 2.83 -28.07 -10.64
C ARG A 22 4.20 -28.65 -11.01
N GLU A 23 4.62 -28.51 -12.26
CA GLU A 23 5.94 -28.96 -12.73
C GLU A 23 7.09 -28.27 -11.98
N LEU A 24 6.93 -26.97 -11.72
CA LEU A 24 7.91 -26.15 -11.00
C LEU A 24 7.77 -26.23 -9.47
N GLN A 25 6.86 -27.07 -8.95
CA GLN A 25 6.59 -27.22 -7.51
C GLN A 25 6.22 -25.89 -6.80
N ILE A 26 5.57 -24.98 -7.51
CA ILE A 26 5.12 -23.69 -6.98
C ILE A 26 3.88 -23.89 -6.12
N ASN A 27 3.91 -23.30 -4.91
CA ASN A 27 2.74 -23.28 -4.04
C ASN A 27 1.74 -22.21 -4.49
N VAL A 28 0.81 -22.59 -5.36
CA VAL A 28 -0.22 -21.69 -5.93
C VAL A 28 -1.02 -20.97 -4.84
N SER A 29 -1.37 -21.65 -3.73
CA SER A 29 -2.13 -21.02 -2.66
C SER A 29 -1.35 -19.91 -1.94
N ALA A 30 -0.05 -20.11 -1.71
CA ALA A 30 0.80 -19.08 -1.11
C ALA A 30 0.98 -17.88 -2.04
N VAL A 31 1.17 -18.12 -3.35
CA VAL A 31 1.25 -17.05 -4.35
C VAL A 31 -0.05 -16.27 -4.43
N ALA A 32 -1.19 -16.96 -4.47
CA ALA A 32 -2.51 -16.33 -4.50
C ALA A 32 -2.77 -15.49 -3.24
N GLU A 33 -2.40 -15.99 -2.06
CA GLU A 33 -2.52 -15.26 -0.79
C GLU A 33 -1.68 -13.98 -0.81
N ALA A 34 -0.42 -14.06 -1.23
CA ALA A 34 0.47 -12.90 -1.34
C ALA A 34 -0.04 -11.86 -2.35
N ALA A 35 -0.47 -12.30 -3.54
CA ALA A 35 -1.02 -11.43 -4.57
C ALA A 35 -2.30 -10.73 -4.10
N LEU A 36 -3.19 -11.47 -3.43
CA LEU A 36 -4.43 -10.92 -2.88
C LEU A 36 -4.16 -9.87 -1.80
N LEU A 37 -3.24 -10.14 -0.86
CA LEU A 37 -2.87 -9.17 0.17
C LEU A 37 -2.30 -7.89 -0.43
N LYS A 38 -1.42 -8.00 -1.43
CA LYS A 38 -0.89 -6.85 -2.15
C LYS A 38 -2.01 -6.03 -2.81
N ALA A 39 -2.90 -6.70 -3.54
CA ALA A 39 -4.04 -6.03 -4.18
C ALA A 39 -4.97 -5.32 -3.18
N ILE A 40 -5.20 -5.92 -2.00
CA ILE A 40 -5.99 -5.31 -0.92
C ILE A 40 -5.32 -4.03 -0.41
N VAL A 41 -4.00 -4.06 -0.16
CA VAL A 41 -3.26 -2.89 0.30
C VAL A 41 -3.32 -1.76 -0.73
N GLU A 42 -3.11 -2.08 -2.01
CA GLU A 42 -3.19 -1.10 -3.10
C GLU A 42 -4.61 -0.51 -3.22
N ALA A 43 -5.64 -1.34 -3.16
CA ALA A 43 -7.03 -0.88 -3.22
C ALA A 43 -7.39 0.02 -2.04
N ARG A 44 -6.96 -0.32 -0.82
CA ARG A 44 -7.16 0.51 0.37
C ARG A 44 -6.44 1.84 0.24
N ASN A 45 -5.20 1.84 -0.23
CA ASN A 45 -4.42 3.05 -0.43
C ASN A 45 -5.11 3.98 -1.45
N LYS A 46 -5.52 3.45 -2.61
CA LYS A 46 -6.28 4.20 -3.62
C LYS A 46 -7.56 4.80 -3.06
N LYS A 47 -8.33 4.01 -2.30
CA LYS A 47 -9.56 4.48 -1.65
C LYS A 47 -9.27 5.62 -0.67
N TRP A 48 -8.26 5.45 0.18
CA TRP A 48 -7.88 6.48 1.14
C TRP A 48 -7.41 7.77 0.46
N GLN A 49 -6.61 7.68 -0.60
CA GLN A 49 -6.18 8.85 -1.37
C GLN A 49 -7.38 9.60 -1.96
N ALA A 50 -8.34 8.89 -2.57
CA ALA A 50 -9.55 9.50 -3.10
C ALA A 50 -10.40 10.18 -2.00
N GLU A 51 -10.51 9.55 -0.83
CA GLU A 51 -11.24 10.13 0.32
C GLU A 51 -10.56 11.39 0.88
N ASN A 52 -9.23 11.50 0.75
CA ASN A 52 -8.44 12.59 1.32
C ASN A 52 -8.01 13.65 0.28
N GLU A 53 -8.35 13.47 -0.99
CA GLU A 53 -7.97 14.37 -2.08
C GLU A 53 -8.35 15.83 -1.78
N ALA A 54 -9.60 16.06 -1.33
CA ALA A 54 -10.07 17.39 -0.97
C ALA A 54 -9.32 18.00 0.22
N ALA A 55 -8.94 17.18 1.22
CA ALA A 55 -8.18 17.64 2.38
C ALA A 55 -6.76 18.04 1.98
N PHE A 56 -6.11 17.27 1.10
CA PHE A 56 -4.80 17.62 0.57
C PHE A 56 -4.84 18.86 -0.31
N ALA A 57 -5.87 19.01 -1.15
CA ALA A 57 -6.07 20.23 -1.94
C ALA A 57 -6.24 21.46 -1.05
N ALA A 58 -7.09 21.38 -0.02
CA ALA A 58 -7.28 22.47 0.93
C ALA A 58 -5.99 22.80 1.71
N GLN A 59 -5.22 21.79 2.09
CA GLN A 59 -3.93 21.98 2.74
C GLN A 59 -2.91 22.66 1.81
N ALA A 60 -2.84 22.25 0.55
CA ALA A 60 -1.96 22.85 -0.45
C ALA A 60 -2.29 24.33 -0.66
N GLU A 61 -3.57 24.67 -0.83
CA GLU A 61 -4.02 26.07 -0.96
C GLU A 61 -3.68 26.90 0.30
N TRP A 62 -3.84 26.32 1.49
CA TRP A 62 -3.43 26.97 2.73
C TRP A 62 -1.92 27.22 2.77
N HIS A 63 -1.11 26.23 2.38
CA HIS A 63 0.35 26.34 2.35
C HIS A 63 0.82 27.43 1.37
N GLU A 64 0.20 27.56 0.20
CA GLU A 64 0.51 28.61 -0.78
C GLU A 64 0.25 30.01 -0.21
N ARG A 65 -0.83 30.15 0.57
CA ARG A 65 -1.24 31.43 1.15
C ARG A 65 -0.48 31.83 2.41
N ASN A 66 -0.06 30.85 3.22
CA ASN A 66 0.46 31.09 4.57
C ASN A 66 1.94 30.67 4.73
N GLY A 67 2.53 30.03 3.72
CA GLY A 67 3.84 29.40 3.82
C GLY A 67 3.79 28.07 4.58
N HIS A 68 4.92 27.35 4.58
CA HIS A 68 5.01 26.06 5.26
C HIS A 68 5.09 26.27 6.78
N PRO A 69 4.19 25.67 7.59
CA PRO A 69 4.09 25.98 9.03
C PRO A 69 5.33 25.58 9.84
N LEU A 70 6.16 24.67 9.31
CA LEU A 70 7.41 24.24 9.93
C LEU A 70 8.67 24.81 9.24
N ALA A 71 8.54 25.80 8.35
CA ALA A 71 9.66 26.33 7.58
C ALA A 71 10.87 26.72 8.46
N ASP A 72 10.62 27.43 9.56
CA ASP A 72 11.67 27.91 10.46
C ASP A 72 12.42 26.77 11.16
N ILE A 73 11.71 25.70 11.50
CA ILE A 73 12.29 24.54 12.18
C ILE A 73 13.09 23.70 11.18
N ILE A 74 12.60 23.54 9.96
CA ILE A 74 13.32 22.86 8.87
C ILE A 74 14.62 23.60 8.53
N ALA A 75 14.59 24.93 8.54
CA ALA A 75 15.76 25.78 8.30
C ALA A 75 16.72 25.87 9.51
N ALA A 76 16.34 25.33 10.67
CA ALA A 76 17.18 25.35 11.86
C ALA A 76 18.42 24.44 11.69
N PRO A 77 19.51 24.67 12.43
CA PRO A 77 20.76 23.90 12.31
C PRO A 77 20.60 22.39 12.51
N GLY A 78 19.54 21.96 13.21
CA GLY A 78 19.19 20.56 13.42
C GLY A 78 18.36 19.91 12.31
N GLY A 79 17.81 20.68 11.36
CA GLY A 79 16.97 20.17 10.26
C GLY A 79 17.60 19.04 9.44
N PRO A 80 18.91 19.09 9.11
CA PRO A 80 19.58 18.01 8.36
C PRO A 80 19.58 16.64 9.08
N SER A 81 19.42 16.60 10.41
CA SER A 81 19.42 15.35 11.18
C SER A 81 18.18 14.48 10.93
N TRP A 82 17.11 15.05 10.37
CA TRP A 82 15.81 14.38 10.19
C TRP A 82 15.70 13.56 8.90
N ASN A 83 16.67 13.69 7.99
CA ASN A 83 16.70 12.95 6.73
C ASN A 83 17.49 11.63 6.82
N SER A 84 17.76 11.14 8.04
CA SER A 84 18.53 9.90 8.31
C SER A 84 17.69 8.64 8.30
#